data_AF-A0A8T4IRH8-F1
#
_entry.id   AF-A0A8T4IRH8-F1
#
_cell.length_a   1.000
_cell.length_b   1.000
_cell.length_c   1.000
_cell.angle_alpha   90.00
_cell.angle_beta   90.00
_cell.angle_gamma   90.00
#
_symmetry.space_group_name_H-M   'P 1'
#
loop_
_entity.id
_entity.type
_entity.pdbx_description
1 polymer ?
#
loop_
_entity_poly.entity_id
_entity_poly.type
_entity_poly.pdbx_seq_one_letter_code
_entity_poly.pdbx_strand_id
1 'polypeptide(L)'
;PIGVVGAITPWNSPIASDAQKLAPALAAGNAVLLKPAEWTPLVALALGRLVTRALAEAGLPAGLLSVLPGRGSVIGDAIVRHPRVGKVTFTGGTTTGRTIAHAAAEKVMPVSLELGG
;
A
#
# COMPACT_ATOMS: atom_id res chain seq x y z
N PRO A 1 8.96 -14.12 0.22
CA PRO A 1 8.20 -12.99 0.80
C PRO A 1 9.14 -11.99 1.51
N ILE A 2 8.86 -10.70 1.33
CA ILE A 2 9.58 -9.57 1.95
C ILE A 2 8.90 -9.08 3.26
N GLY A 3 7.81 -9.73 3.67
CA GLY A 3 7.09 -9.41 4.90
C GLY A 3 5.90 -8.49 4.64
N VAL A 4 5.98 -7.23 5.08
CA VAL A 4 4.90 -6.24 4.96
C VAL A 4 5.19 -5.25 3.84
N VAL A 5 4.21 -5.07 2.94
CA VAL A 5 4.25 -4.09 1.85
C VAL A 5 3.34 -2.91 2.17
N GLY A 6 3.88 -1.70 2.16
CA GLY A 6 3.10 -0.46 2.14
C GLY A 6 2.68 -0.12 0.72
N ALA A 7 1.37 -0.17 0.42
CA ALA A 7 0.81 0.22 -0.86
C ALA A 7 0.12 1.58 -0.74
N ILE A 8 0.68 2.61 -1.38
CA ILE A 8 0.15 3.98 -1.36
C ILE A 8 -0.31 4.33 -2.77
N THR A 9 -1.61 4.61 -2.94
CA THR A 9 -2.26 4.72 -4.26
C THR A 9 -2.80 6.12 -4.57
N PRO A 10 -2.95 6.46 -5.86
CA PRO A 10 -3.39 7.79 -6.30
C PRO A 10 -4.93 7.84 -6.39
N TRP A 11 -5.46 9.04 -6.62
CA TRP A 11 -6.91 9.27 -6.73
C TRP A 11 -7.48 8.98 -8.13
N ASN A 12 -6.66 9.02 -9.18
CA ASN A 12 -7.11 9.05 -10.58
C ASN A 12 -7.42 7.67 -11.18
N SER A 13 -7.06 6.59 -10.51
CA SER A 13 -7.35 5.21 -10.95
C SER A 13 -7.45 4.27 -9.75
N PRO A 14 -8.41 4.50 -8.81
CA PRO A 14 -8.37 3.95 -7.46
C PRO A 14 -8.39 2.41 -7.44
N ILE A 15 -9.39 1.77 -8.06
CA ILE A 15 -9.46 0.29 -8.08
C ILE A 15 -8.29 -0.33 -8.83
N ALA A 16 -7.94 0.21 -10.01
CA ALA A 16 -6.87 -0.35 -10.81
C ALA A 16 -5.51 -0.25 -10.08
N SER A 17 -5.23 0.90 -9.46
CA SER A 17 -3.99 1.13 -8.71
C SER A 17 -3.93 0.29 -7.44
N ASP A 18 -5.04 0.16 -6.72
CA ASP A 18 -5.13 -0.69 -5.54
C ASP A 18 -4.88 -2.16 -5.96
N ALA A 19 -5.61 -2.67 -6.93
CA ALA A 19 -5.49 -4.05 -7.40
C ALA A 19 -4.09 -4.38 -7.93
N GLN A 20 -3.48 -3.48 -8.73
CA GLN A 20 -2.14 -3.66 -9.28
C GLN A 20 -1.07 -3.76 -8.19
N LYS A 21 -1.29 -3.16 -7.01
CA LYS A 21 -0.37 -3.26 -5.87
C LYS A 21 -0.71 -4.43 -4.95
N LEU A 22 -1.99 -4.68 -4.68
CA LEU A 22 -2.46 -5.75 -3.80
C LEU A 22 -2.17 -7.14 -4.38
N ALA A 23 -2.57 -7.39 -5.64
CA ALA A 23 -2.52 -8.71 -6.24
C ALA A 23 -1.12 -9.34 -6.26
N PRO A 24 -0.06 -8.68 -6.79
CA PRO A 24 1.27 -9.27 -6.78
C PRO A 24 1.87 -9.36 -5.38
N ALA A 25 1.56 -8.43 -4.47
CA ALA A 25 2.08 -8.48 -3.10
C ALA A 25 1.51 -9.67 -2.32
N LEU A 26 0.19 -9.88 -2.40
CA LEU A 26 -0.50 -11.03 -1.79
C LEU A 26 -0.07 -12.35 -2.42
N ALA A 27 0.00 -12.42 -3.75
CA ALA A 27 0.44 -13.63 -4.47
C ALA A 27 1.88 -14.04 -4.12
N ALA A 28 2.77 -13.07 -3.87
CA ALA A 28 4.13 -13.32 -3.40
C ALA A 28 4.24 -13.64 -1.89
N GLY A 29 3.10 -13.80 -1.21
CA GLY A 29 3.01 -14.19 0.20
C GLY A 29 3.27 -13.06 1.20
N ASN A 30 3.02 -11.80 0.83
CA ASN A 30 3.22 -10.65 1.72
C ASN A 30 1.91 -10.16 2.33
N ALA A 31 1.98 -9.59 3.54
CA ALA A 31 0.90 -8.79 4.08
C ALA A 31 0.95 -7.37 3.49
N VAL A 32 -0.21 -6.72 3.33
CA VAL A 32 -0.30 -5.40 2.69
C VAL A 32 -1.02 -4.38 3.57
N LEU A 33 -0.38 -3.22 3.73
CA LEU A 33 -0.99 -2.01 4.28
C LEU A 33 -1.36 -1.11 3.11
N LEU A 34 -2.64 -1.07 2.74
CA LEU A 34 -3.14 -0.21 1.67
C LEU A 34 -3.53 1.15 2.25
N LYS A 35 -2.82 2.21 1.85
CA LYS A 35 -3.21 3.60 2.08
C LYS A 35 -3.78 4.17 0.78
N PRO A 36 -5.11 4.30 0.65
CA PRO A 36 -5.71 4.90 -0.52
C PRO A 36 -5.58 6.42 -0.53
N ALA A 37 -5.88 7.04 -1.66
CA ALA A 37 -6.07 8.49 -1.72
C ALA A 37 -7.26 8.93 -0.87
N GLU A 38 -7.16 10.12 -0.27
CA GLU A 38 -8.21 10.68 0.61
C GLU A 38 -9.50 11.01 -0.14
N TRP A 39 -9.42 11.14 -1.46
CA TRP A 39 -10.54 11.48 -2.34
C TRP A 39 -11.38 10.27 -2.72
N THR A 40 -10.80 9.07 -2.69
CA THR A 40 -11.44 7.82 -3.13
C THR A 40 -11.44 6.70 -2.06
N PRO A 41 -11.58 6.99 -0.75
CA PRO A 41 -11.35 5.99 0.29
C PRO A 41 -12.43 4.91 0.36
N LEU A 42 -13.68 5.23 0.04
CA LEU A 42 -14.81 4.31 0.15
C LEU A 42 -14.70 3.13 -0.83
N VAL A 43 -14.16 3.41 -2.01
CA VAL A 43 -13.96 2.43 -3.08
C VAL A 43 -12.86 1.44 -2.69
N ALA A 44 -11.76 1.94 -2.10
CA ALA A 44 -10.71 1.10 -1.53
C ALA A 44 -11.19 0.24 -0.36
N LEU A 45 -12.03 0.79 0.53
CA LEU A 45 -12.65 0.03 1.63
C LEU A 45 -13.59 -1.07 1.11
N ALA A 46 -14.36 -0.79 0.05
CA ALA A 46 -15.22 -1.80 -0.58
C ALA A 46 -14.40 -2.93 -1.20
N LEU A 47 -13.34 -2.60 -1.97
CA LEU A 47 -12.41 -3.60 -2.49
C LEU A 47 -11.76 -4.41 -1.36
N GLY A 48 -11.31 -3.74 -0.30
CA GLY A 48 -10.73 -4.36 0.87
C GLY A 48 -11.63 -5.43 1.47
N ARG A 49 -12.93 -5.14 1.65
CA ARG A 49 -13.91 -6.12 2.15
C ARG A 49 -14.03 -7.36 1.26
N LEU A 50 -14.04 -7.17 -0.07
CA LEU A 50 -14.12 -8.29 -1.03
C LEU A 50 -12.86 -9.16 -0.94
N VAL A 51 -11.68 -8.52 -0.90
CA VAL A 51 -10.40 -9.24 -0.81
C VAL A 51 -10.29 -9.98 0.52
N THR A 52 -10.59 -9.33 1.67
CA THR A 52 -10.53 -10.00 2.98
C THR A 52 -11.49 -11.17 3.07
N ARG A 53 -12.67 -11.06 2.45
CA ARG A 53 -13.62 -12.18 2.37
C ARG A 53 -13.04 -13.34 1.55
N ALA A 54 -12.49 -13.07 0.37
CA ALA A 54 -11.88 -14.09 -0.47
C ALA A 54 -10.69 -14.79 0.23
N LEU A 55 -9.86 -14.03 0.95
CA LEU A 55 -8.77 -14.58 1.75
C LEU A 55 -9.29 -15.51 2.86
N ALA A 56 -10.36 -15.12 3.54
CA ALA A 56 -10.99 -15.94 4.58
C ALA A 56 -11.61 -17.23 4.01
N GLU A 57 -12.32 -17.15 2.88
CA GLU A 57 -12.88 -18.32 2.17
C GLU A 57 -11.77 -19.29 1.70
N ALA A 58 -10.58 -18.77 1.40
CA ALA A 58 -9.39 -19.57 1.08
C ALA A 58 -8.63 -20.09 2.32
N GLY A 59 -9.10 -19.83 3.54
CA GLY A 59 -8.43 -20.25 4.79
C GLY A 59 -7.13 -19.50 5.09
N LEU A 60 -6.93 -18.30 4.52
CA LEU A 60 -5.73 -17.49 4.71
C LEU A 60 -5.85 -16.57 5.94
N PRO A 61 -4.72 -16.14 6.53
CA PRO A 61 -4.72 -15.28 7.71
C PRO A 61 -5.44 -13.93 7.50
N ALA A 62 -6.26 -13.53 8.47
CA ALA A 62 -7.03 -12.27 8.42
C ALA A 62 -6.15 -11.01 8.34
N GLY A 63 -4.90 -11.08 8.80
CA GLY A 63 -3.96 -9.95 8.82
C GLY A 63 -3.24 -9.66 7.50
N LEU A 64 -3.56 -10.39 6.42
CA LEU A 64 -2.87 -10.20 5.13
C LEU A 64 -3.21 -8.88 4.43
N LEU A 65 -4.33 -8.24 4.77
CA LEU A 65 -4.69 -6.93 4.22
C LEU A 65 -5.25 -6.02 5.32
N SER A 66 -4.73 -4.80 5.41
CA SER A 66 -5.34 -3.69 6.15
C SER A 66 -5.48 -2.49 5.23
N VAL A 67 -6.69 -1.95 5.13
CA VAL A 67 -6.97 -0.70 4.39
C VAL A 67 -7.03 0.45 5.38
N LEU A 68 -6.16 1.44 5.20
CA LEU A 68 -5.91 2.53 6.14
C LEU A 68 -6.16 3.90 5.46
N PRO A 69 -7.43 4.33 5.34
CA PRO A 69 -7.74 5.67 4.87
C PRO A 69 -7.20 6.74 5.82
N GLY A 70 -6.79 7.88 5.27
CA GLY A 70 -6.34 9.02 6.06
C GLY A 70 -5.27 9.84 5.35
N ARG A 71 -4.79 10.88 6.05
CA ARG A 71 -3.81 11.81 5.51
C ARG A 71 -2.51 11.11 5.14
N GLY A 72 -2.02 11.37 3.92
CA GLY A 72 -0.73 10.83 3.46
C GLY A 72 0.44 11.20 4.38
N SER A 73 0.45 12.44 4.89
CA SER A 73 1.45 12.93 5.84
C SER A 73 1.43 12.27 7.21
N VAL A 74 0.37 11.50 7.53
CA VAL A 74 0.24 10.79 8.81
C VAL A 74 0.37 9.29 8.58
N ILE A 75 -0.56 8.71 7.83
CA ILE A 75 -0.62 7.26 7.63
C ILE A 75 0.47 6.80 6.67
N GLY A 76 0.69 7.53 5.58
CA GLY A 76 1.74 7.21 4.60
C GLY A 76 3.13 7.32 5.21
N ASP A 77 3.42 8.41 5.92
CA ASP A 77 4.71 8.58 6.61
C ASP A 77 4.94 7.50 7.67
N ALA A 78 3.93 7.18 8.48
CA ALA A 78 4.00 6.10 9.45
C ALA A 78 4.30 4.74 8.79
N ILE A 79 3.64 4.40 7.68
CA ILE A 79 3.91 3.17 6.91
C ILE A 79 5.36 3.13 6.43
N VAL A 80 5.83 4.21 5.81
CA VAL A 80 7.17 4.26 5.21
C VAL A 80 8.25 4.12 6.29
N ARG A 81 8.06 4.76 7.45
CA ARG A 81 9.03 4.74 8.56
C ARG A 81 8.95 3.52 9.46
N HIS A 82 7.86 2.75 9.40
CA HIS A 82 7.67 1.61 10.29
C HIS A 82 8.78 0.55 10.07
N PRO A 83 9.46 0.06 11.12
CA PRO A 83 10.62 -0.84 10.98
C PRO A 83 10.26 -2.21 10.38
N ARG A 84 9.03 -2.69 10.58
CA ARG A 84 8.53 -3.95 9.98
C ARG A 84 8.05 -3.86 8.53
N VAL A 85 8.01 -2.67 7.92
CA VAL A 85 7.63 -2.53 6.51
C VAL A 85 8.86 -2.77 5.64
N GLY A 86 8.82 -3.84 4.85
CA GLY A 86 9.93 -4.35 4.04
C GLY A 86 9.93 -3.86 2.60
N LYS A 87 8.86 -3.22 2.13
CA LYS A 87 8.81 -2.51 0.83
C LYS A 87 7.70 -1.47 0.84
N VAL A 88 7.90 -0.40 0.09
CA VAL A 88 6.81 0.53 -0.28
C VAL A 88 6.64 0.56 -1.79
N THR A 89 5.38 0.54 -2.24
CA THR A 89 5.01 0.88 -3.61
C THR A 89 4.10 2.10 -3.59
N PHE A 90 4.47 3.12 -4.35
CA PHE A 90 3.83 4.42 -4.37
C PHE A 90 3.54 4.83 -5.80
N THR A 91 2.38 5.44 -6.02
CA THR A 91 2.04 6.13 -7.25
C THR A 91 1.52 7.52 -6.90
N GLY A 92 2.10 8.56 -7.50
CA GLY A 92 1.73 9.95 -7.23
C GLY A 92 2.80 10.96 -7.65
N GLY A 93 2.78 12.13 -7.01
CA GLY A 93 3.68 13.24 -7.35
C GLY A 93 5.15 13.00 -6.97
N THR A 94 6.05 13.55 -7.77
CA THR A 94 7.51 13.39 -7.64
C THR A 94 8.05 13.88 -6.31
N THR A 95 7.53 14.99 -5.76
CA THR A 95 7.95 15.52 -4.46
C THR A 95 7.74 14.51 -3.34
N THR A 96 6.55 13.93 -3.25
CA THR A 96 6.24 12.90 -2.26
C THR A 96 7.05 11.63 -2.51
N GLY A 97 7.20 11.22 -3.77
CA GLY A 97 8.02 10.07 -4.15
C GLY A 97 9.47 10.20 -3.68
N ARG A 98 10.07 11.40 -3.80
CA ARG A 98 11.41 11.70 -3.30
C ARG A 98 11.49 11.57 -1.78
N THR A 99 10.52 12.13 -1.04
CA THR A 99 10.46 12.00 0.42
C THR A 99 10.39 10.53 0.85
N ILE A 100 9.57 9.72 0.17
CA ILE A 100 9.48 8.28 0.42
C ILE A 100 10.82 7.59 0.15
N ALA A 101 11.49 7.91 -0.96
CA ALA A 101 12.79 7.32 -1.31
C ALA A 101 13.86 7.62 -0.24
N HIS A 102 13.93 8.86 0.26
CA HIS A 102 14.86 9.21 1.34
C HIS A 102 14.57 8.42 2.62
N ALA A 103 13.31 8.40 3.08
CA ALA A 103 12.95 7.65 4.28
C ALA A 103 13.16 6.13 4.14
N ALA A 104 13.02 5.59 2.92
CA ALA A 104 13.30 4.19 2.63
C ALA A 104 14.80 3.88 2.65
N ALA A 105 15.65 4.81 2.20
CA ALA A 105 17.10 4.65 2.18
C ALA A 105 17.69 4.48 3.60
N GLU A 106 17.14 5.17 4.61
CA GLU A 106 17.55 5.04 6.02
C GLU A 106 17.51 3.59 6.55
N LYS A 107 16.67 2.75 5.96
CA LYS A 107 16.55 1.32 6.31
C LYS A 107 16.80 0.38 5.13
N VAL A 108 17.43 0.87 4.06
CA VAL A 108 17.74 0.12 2.83
C VAL A 108 16.51 -0.66 2.30
N MET A 109 15.32 -0.04 2.43
CA MET A 109 14.06 -0.67 2.03
C MET A 109 13.85 -0.47 0.52
N PRO A 110 13.58 -1.54 -0.26
CA PRO A 110 13.24 -1.40 -1.66
C PRO A 110 11.95 -0.59 -1.85
N VAL A 111 11.93 0.26 -2.89
CA VAL A 111 10.76 1.03 -3.28
C VAL A 111 10.39 0.79 -4.75
N SER A 112 9.11 0.93 -5.07
CA SER A 112 8.62 1.03 -6.45
C SER A 112 7.84 2.32 -6.57
N LEU A 113 8.32 3.25 -7.39
CA LEU A 113 7.81 4.61 -7.47
C LEU A 113 7.35 4.89 -8.91
N GLU A 114 6.03 4.99 -9.10
CA GLU A 114 5.43 5.44 -10.35
C GLU A 114 5.16 6.94 -10.23
N LEU A 115 6.05 7.75 -10.81
CA LEU A 115 6.08 9.21 -10.63
C LEU A 115 5.74 9.88 -11.96
N GLY A 116 4.65 10.64 -11.97
CA GLY A 116 4.16 11.32 -13.17
C GLY A 116 2.83 12.04 -12.96
N GLY A 117 2.49 12.31 -11.69
CA GLY A 117 1.39 13.20 -11.32
C GLY A 117 1.81 14.65 -11.35
#